data_AF-A0A414ZRL5-F1
#
_entry.id   AF-A0A414ZRL5-F1
#
_cell.length_a   1.000
_cell.length_b   1.000
_cell.length_c   1.000
_cell.angle_alpha   90.00
_cell.angle_beta   90.00
_cell.angle_gamma   90.00
#
_symmetry.space_group_name_H-M   'P 1'
#
loop_
_entity.id
_entity.type
_entity.pdbx_description
1 polymer ?
#
loop_
_entity_poly.entity_id
_entity_poly.type
_entity_poly.pdbx_seq_one_letter_code
_entity_poly.pdbx_strand_id
1 'polypeptide(L)'
;MDKLKFNKNETVSIGKLSYISDDIYKLEVENITEDIVLSGFYLINENNDEIMGDFSKYTTKYKNTDEENTYYISTGIVYIEPEKEPEKVPTEEEIAEQKKATLEFTKNNKISEMSNACETAIENGVEVNGKHYSYTVQDQSNMLNAMNLAKETGMEVPYHADGESCGLYNYDVISTIYIQETMNLTTNQTYFNQLKLYILSISDVDKTDDIAAIKYGDKLTGEFLDKYNEIMNQSKKIVEKVVTLNA
;
A
#
# COMPACT_ATOMS: atom_id res chain seq x y z
N MET A 1 -17.25 -47.75 -18.57
CA MET A 1 -18.04 -47.26 -19.71
C MET A 1 -19.33 -48.03 -19.67
N ASP A 2 -20.42 -47.41 -20.11
CA ASP A 2 -21.78 -47.90 -19.94
C ASP A 2 -22.34 -48.35 -21.29
N LYS A 3 -22.99 -49.51 -21.31
CA LYS A 3 -23.71 -50.00 -22.49
C LYS A 3 -25.14 -49.47 -22.47
N LEU A 4 -25.47 -48.66 -23.46
CA LEU A 4 -26.68 -47.85 -23.55
C LEU A 4 -27.55 -48.36 -24.67
N LYS A 5 -28.83 -48.65 -24.42
CA LYS A 5 -29.83 -48.95 -25.45
C LYS A 5 -30.81 -47.78 -25.57
N PHE A 6 -30.76 -47.05 -26.69
CA PHE A 6 -31.61 -45.88 -26.93
C PHE A 6 -33.00 -46.25 -27.42
N ASN A 7 -34.02 -45.51 -26.98
CA ASN A 7 -35.43 -45.86 -27.25
C ASN A 7 -35.85 -45.65 -28.72
N LYS A 8 -35.34 -44.60 -29.36
CA LYS A 8 -35.82 -44.19 -30.69
C LYS A 8 -35.60 -45.22 -31.80
N ASN A 9 -34.47 -45.90 -31.76
CA ASN A 9 -34.02 -46.79 -32.85
C ASN A 9 -33.40 -48.09 -32.32
N GLU A 10 -33.52 -48.35 -31.02
CA GLU A 10 -32.93 -49.49 -30.32
C GLU A 10 -31.42 -49.63 -30.51
N THR A 11 -30.73 -48.57 -30.93
CA THR A 11 -29.28 -48.58 -31.11
C THR A 11 -28.60 -48.78 -29.78
N VAL A 12 -27.60 -49.67 -29.79
CA VAL A 12 -26.73 -49.91 -28.65
C VAL A 12 -25.42 -49.20 -28.86
N SER A 13 -24.98 -48.42 -27.88
CA SER A 13 -23.70 -47.72 -27.92
C SER A 13 -22.99 -47.81 -26.57
N ILE A 14 -21.69 -47.57 -26.61
CA ILE A 14 -20.87 -47.45 -25.41
C ILE A 14 -20.68 -45.96 -25.13
N GLY A 15 -21.00 -45.54 -23.92
CA GLY A 15 -20.85 -44.16 -23.49
C GLY A 15 -20.41 -44.07 -22.04
N LYS A 16 -20.52 -42.87 -21.48
CA LYS A 16 -20.28 -42.62 -20.07
C LYS A 16 -21.39 -41.74 -19.53
N LEU A 17 -22.10 -42.26 -18.54
CA LEU A 17 -23.14 -41.53 -17.83
C LEU A 17 -22.59 -41.01 -16.50
N SER A 18 -22.62 -39.68 -16.32
CA SER A 18 -22.17 -39.01 -15.11
C SER A 18 -23.33 -38.30 -14.44
N TYR A 19 -23.58 -38.61 -13.16
CA TYR A 19 -24.56 -37.89 -12.35
C TYR A 19 -24.08 -36.45 -12.09
N ILE A 20 -25.00 -35.49 -12.19
CA ILE A 20 -24.74 -34.08 -11.85
C ILE A 20 -25.52 -33.71 -10.59
N SER A 21 -26.84 -33.91 -10.64
CA SER A 21 -27.78 -33.65 -9.55
C SER A 21 -29.08 -34.41 -9.82
N ASP A 22 -30.05 -34.31 -8.91
CA ASP A 22 -31.35 -34.95 -9.09
C ASP A 22 -31.96 -34.60 -10.44
N ASP A 23 -32.42 -35.63 -11.15
CA ASP A 23 -32.99 -35.54 -12.48
C ASP A 23 -32.07 -34.93 -13.56
N ILE A 24 -30.75 -34.82 -13.34
CA ILE A 24 -29.80 -34.24 -14.31
C ILE A 24 -28.54 -35.09 -14.44
N TYR A 25 -28.23 -35.47 -15.68
CA TYR A 25 -27.04 -36.26 -16.02
C TYR A 25 -26.27 -35.64 -17.18
N LYS A 26 -24.96 -35.90 -17.21
CA LYS A 26 -24.11 -35.73 -18.39
C LYS A 26 -23.93 -37.09 -19.05
N LEU A 27 -24.24 -37.18 -20.34
CA LEU A 27 -23.99 -38.34 -21.18
C LEU A 27 -22.92 -38.00 -22.22
N GLU A 28 -21.84 -38.78 -22.24
CA GLU A 28 -20.80 -38.72 -23.25
C GLU A 28 -20.93 -39.96 -24.15
N VAL A 29 -21.27 -39.79 -25.43
CA VAL A 29 -21.50 -40.89 -26.38
C VAL A 29 -21.19 -40.49 -27.83
N GLU A 30 -20.36 -41.27 -28.50
CA GLU A 30 -19.95 -41.01 -29.89
C GLU A 30 -20.98 -41.50 -30.91
N ASN A 31 -21.07 -40.83 -32.06
CA ASN A 31 -21.88 -41.23 -33.23
C ASN A 31 -23.40 -41.37 -32.95
N ILE A 32 -23.88 -40.78 -31.86
CA ILE A 32 -25.31 -40.71 -31.53
C ILE A 32 -25.75 -39.25 -31.58
N THR A 33 -26.84 -39.00 -32.29
CA THR A 33 -27.41 -37.66 -32.45
C THR A 33 -28.26 -37.26 -31.25
N GLU A 34 -28.42 -35.96 -31.04
CA GLU A 34 -29.19 -35.40 -29.93
C GLU A 34 -30.63 -35.95 -29.86
N ASP A 35 -31.29 -36.10 -31.00
CA ASP A 35 -32.67 -36.59 -31.07
C ASP A 35 -32.81 -38.07 -30.66
N ILE A 36 -31.73 -38.86 -30.76
CA ILE A 36 -31.67 -40.23 -30.27
C ILE A 36 -31.42 -40.21 -28.76
N VAL A 37 -30.48 -39.39 -28.28
CA VAL A 37 -30.20 -39.25 -26.85
C VAL A 37 -31.45 -38.80 -26.08
N LEU A 38 -32.14 -37.78 -26.58
CA LEU A 38 -33.34 -37.20 -25.96
C LEU A 38 -34.60 -38.07 -26.15
N SER A 39 -34.48 -39.28 -26.70
CA SER A 39 -35.55 -40.27 -26.66
C SER A 39 -35.59 -41.09 -25.36
N GLY A 40 -34.59 -40.91 -24.50
CA GLY A 40 -34.35 -41.76 -23.35
C GLY A 40 -33.64 -43.06 -23.73
N PHE A 41 -33.11 -43.75 -22.73
CA PHE A 41 -32.35 -44.98 -22.92
C PHE A 41 -32.39 -45.88 -21.67
N TYR A 42 -31.87 -47.09 -21.82
CA TYR A 42 -31.63 -48.02 -20.74
C TYR A 42 -30.14 -48.31 -20.60
N LEU A 43 -29.65 -48.39 -19.36
CA LEU A 43 -28.38 -49.04 -19.07
C LEU A 43 -28.60 -50.54 -19.10
N ILE A 44 -27.80 -51.27 -19.87
CA ILE A 44 -27.88 -52.73 -19.96
C ILE A 44 -26.55 -53.36 -19.55
N ASN A 45 -26.62 -54.53 -18.92
CA ASN A 45 -25.46 -55.28 -18.48
C ASN A 45 -24.69 -55.82 -19.70
N GLU A 46 -23.37 -55.68 -19.69
CA GLU A 46 -22.52 -56.08 -20.81
C GLU A 46 -22.53 -57.59 -21.08
N ASN A 47 -22.81 -58.42 -20.06
CA ASN A 47 -22.69 -59.88 -20.13
C ASN A 47 -23.99 -60.60 -20.49
N ASN A 48 -25.15 -60.04 -20.15
CA ASN A 48 -26.44 -60.71 -20.31
C ASN A 48 -27.58 -59.80 -20.83
N ASP A 49 -27.27 -58.55 -21.19
CA ASP A 49 -28.22 -57.56 -21.74
C ASP A 49 -29.41 -57.22 -20.82
N GLU A 50 -29.35 -57.58 -19.54
CA GLU A 50 -30.39 -57.19 -18.56
C GLU A 50 -30.35 -55.69 -18.27
N ILE A 51 -31.52 -55.09 -18.07
CA ILE A 51 -31.63 -53.66 -17.73
C ILE A 51 -31.10 -53.42 -16.31
N MET A 52 -30.09 -52.57 -16.20
CA MET A 52 -29.47 -52.14 -14.96
C MET A 52 -29.96 -50.76 -14.49
N GLY A 53 -30.49 -49.94 -15.41
CA GLY A 53 -30.99 -48.60 -15.10
C GLY A 53 -31.96 -48.09 -16.15
N ASP A 54 -33.01 -47.42 -15.71
CA ASP A 54 -34.05 -46.84 -16.57
C ASP A 54 -33.89 -45.32 -16.65
N PHE A 55 -33.49 -44.85 -17.83
CA PHE A 55 -33.36 -43.44 -18.16
C PHE A 55 -34.34 -43.04 -19.28
N SER A 56 -35.43 -43.79 -19.46
CA SER A 56 -36.44 -43.56 -20.50
C SER A 56 -37.11 -42.18 -20.39
N LYS A 57 -37.13 -41.59 -19.19
CA LYS A 57 -37.73 -40.27 -18.94
C LYS A 57 -36.80 -39.09 -19.22
N TYR A 58 -35.50 -39.32 -19.42
CA TYR A 58 -34.51 -38.26 -19.66
C TYR A 58 -34.57 -37.78 -21.11
N THR A 59 -35.64 -37.06 -21.41
CA THR A 59 -36.02 -36.64 -22.77
C THR A 59 -35.85 -35.14 -23.00
N THR A 60 -35.37 -34.40 -21.98
CA THR A 60 -35.19 -32.95 -22.04
C THR A 60 -33.72 -32.59 -22.06
N LYS A 61 -33.33 -31.65 -22.92
CA LYS A 61 -31.99 -31.07 -22.92
C LYS A 61 -31.88 -30.08 -21.77
N TYR A 62 -31.00 -30.36 -20.81
CA TYR A 62 -30.78 -29.51 -19.65
C TYR A 62 -30.07 -28.20 -20.01
N LYS A 63 -28.96 -28.25 -20.76
CA LYS A 63 -28.27 -27.04 -21.26
C LYS A 63 -27.62 -27.28 -22.61
N ASN A 64 -27.39 -26.19 -23.35
CA ASN A 64 -26.51 -26.21 -24.51
C ASN A 64 -25.05 -26.37 -24.07
N THR A 65 -24.25 -27.00 -24.93
CA THR A 65 -22.83 -27.23 -24.72
C THR A 65 -22.14 -27.26 -26.08
N ASP A 66 -20.91 -26.75 -26.11
CA ASP A 66 -20.04 -26.83 -27.28
C ASP A 66 -19.13 -28.07 -27.24
N GLU A 67 -19.21 -28.87 -26.16
CA GLU A 67 -18.52 -30.15 -26.03
C GLU A 67 -19.10 -31.18 -27.02
N GLU A 68 -18.30 -31.63 -27.99
CA GLU A 68 -18.70 -32.69 -28.93
C GLU A 68 -19.08 -33.98 -28.19
N ASN A 69 -20.05 -34.72 -28.76
CA ASN A 69 -20.52 -36.01 -28.23
C ASN A 69 -21.01 -35.96 -26.76
N THR A 70 -21.32 -34.78 -26.24
CA THR A 70 -21.73 -34.56 -24.85
C THR A 70 -23.13 -33.98 -24.79
N TYR A 71 -23.96 -34.58 -23.93
CA TYR A 71 -25.35 -34.18 -23.74
C TYR A 71 -25.66 -34.02 -22.26
N TYR A 72 -26.20 -32.86 -21.90
CA TYR A 72 -26.77 -32.65 -20.57
C TYR A 72 -28.26 -32.90 -20.65
N ILE A 73 -28.74 -33.92 -19.94
CA ILE A 73 -30.11 -34.43 -20.05
C ILE A 73 -30.83 -34.36 -18.71
N SER A 74 -32.15 -34.19 -18.77
CA SER A 74 -33.02 -34.16 -17.61
C SER A 74 -34.41 -34.74 -17.86
N THR A 75 -35.20 -34.89 -16.80
CA THR A 75 -36.61 -35.33 -16.84
C THR A 75 -37.61 -34.16 -16.97
N GLY A 76 -37.19 -33.03 -17.55
CA GLY A 76 -38.05 -31.85 -17.79
C GLY A 76 -37.46 -30.52 -17.33
N ILE A 77 -36.30 -30.55 -16.68
CA ILE A 77 -35.61 -29.35 -16.17
C ILE A 77 -34.73 -28.76 -17.27
N VAL A 78 -34.86 -27.46 -17.51
CA VAL A 78 -33.95 -26.70 -18.38
C VAL A 78 -33.16 -25.72 -17.53
N TYR A 79 -31.85 -25.65 -17.75
CA TYR A 79 -30.96 -24.70 -17.11
C TYR A 79 -31.35 -23.28 -17.50
N ILE A 80 -31.57 -22.45 -16.48
CA ILE A 80 -31.74 -21.01 -16.61
C ILE A 80 -30.48 -20.39 -16.01
N GLU A 81 -29.70 -19.71 -16.84
CA GLU A 81 -28.54 -18.97 -16.35
C GLU A 81 -29.05 -17.90 -15.36
N PRO A 82 -28.52 -17.87 -14.12
CA PRO A 82 -28.95 -16.87 -13.15
C PRO A 82 -28.64 -15.47 -13.67
N GLU A 83 -29.61 -14.55 -13.56
CA GLU A 83 -29.38 -13.14 -13.87
C GLU A 83 -28.21 -12.62 -13.03
N LYS A 84 -27.18 -12.06 -13.68
CA LYS A 84 -26.08 -11.40 -12.98
C LYS A 84 -26.65 -10.18 -12.26
N GLU A 85 -26.52 -10.13 -10.93
CA GLU A 85 -26.83 -8.91 -10.20
C GLU A 85 -26.01 -7.74 -10.77
N PRO A 86 -26.61 -6.56 -10.98
CA PRO A 86 -25.87 -5.41 -11.50
C PRO A 86 -24.79 -5.02 -10.48
N GLU A 87 -23.55 -4.85 -10.96
CA GLU A 87 -22.46 -4.32 -10.14
C GLU A 87 -22.89 -2.98 -9.52
N LYS A 88 -22.82 -2.88 -8.18
CA LYS A 88 -23.18 -1.65 -7.46
C LYS A 88 -22.15 -0.57 -7.82
N VAL A 89 -22.55 0.36 -8.68
CA VAL A 89 -21.75 1.56 -8.98
C VAL A 89 -21.70 2.44 -7.73
N PRO A 90 -20.51 2.88 -7.28
CA PRO A 90 -20.39 3.81 -6.16
C PRO A 90 -21.17 5.10 -6.43
N THR A 91 -21.85 5.60 -5.41
CA THR A 91 -22.52 6.91 -5.43
C THR A 91 -21.50 8.05 -5.46
N GLU A 92 -21.92 9.23 -5.91
CA GLU A 92 -21.07 10.44 -5.89
C GLU A 92 -20.58 10.80 -4.48
N GLU A 93 -21.42 10.55 -3.46
CA GLU A 93 -21.07 10.76 -2.05
C GLU A 93 -19.96 9.79 -1.59
N GLU A 94 -20.09 8.49 -1.91
CA GLU A 94 -19.06 7.49 -1.62
C GLU A 94 -17.74 7.82 -2.32
N ILE A 95 -17.77 8.32 -3.56
CA ILE A 95 -16.57 8.75 -4.30
C ILE A 95 -15.92 9.97 -3.62
N ALA A 96 -16.72 10.95 -3.20
CA ALA A 96 -16.22 12.15 -2.52
C ALA A 96 -15.57 11.81 -1.18
N GLU A 97 -16.17 10.90 -0.40
CA GLU A 97 -15.61 10.43 0.88
C GLU A 97 -14.29 9.67 0.67
N GLN A 98 -14.23 8.80 -0.35
CA GLN A 98 -13.01 8.10 -0.72
C GLN A 98 -11.89 9.07 -1.09
N LYS A 99 -12.17 10.07 -1.94
CA LYS A 99 -11.19 11.10 -2.31
C LYS A 99 -10.65 11.85 -1.09
N LYS A 100 -11.53 12.21 -0.14
CA LYS A 100 -11.14 12.87 1.10
C LYS A 100 -10.27 11.97 1.98
N ALA A 101 -10.62 10.70 2.11
CA ALA A 101 -9.82 9.72 2.85
C ALA A 101 -8.43 9.54 2.21
N THR A 102 -8.35 9.47 0.88
CA THR A 102 -7.09 9.43 0.14
C THR A 102 -6.24 10.68 0.37
N LEU A 103 -6.84 11.87 0.34
CA LEU A 103 -6.14 13.12 0.62
C LEU A 103 -5.51 13.11 2.02
N GLU A 104 -6.27 12.77 3.05
CA GLU A 104 -5.79 12.75 4.43
C GLU A 104 -4.70 11.69 4.66
N PHE A 105 -4.85 10.50 4.04
CA PHE A 105 -3.80 9.48 4.06
C PHE A 105 -2.50 9.98 3.42
N THR A 106 -2.58 10.62 2.24
CA THR A 106 -1.42 11.17 1.54
C THR A 106 -0.71 12.25 2.34
N LYS A 107 -1.47 13.17 2.97
CA LYS A 107 -0.89 14.19 3.88
C LYS A 107 -0.12 13.56 5.02
N ASN A 108 -0.72 12.58 5.72
CA ASN A 108 -0.10 11.95 6.89
C ASN A 108 1.20 11.23 6.51
N ASN A 109 1.19 10.50 5.41
CA ASN A 109 2.39 9.83 4.91
C ASN A 109 3.48 10.85 4.54
N LYS A 110 3.13 11.91 3.82
CA LYS A 110 4.10 12.94 3.43
C LYS A 110 4.66 13.67 4.65
N ILE A 111 3.84 13.99 5.65
CA ILE A 111 4.31 14.61 6.90
C ILE A 111 5.29 13.69 7.63
N SER A 112 5.02 12.38 7.69
CA SER A 112 5.93 11.42 8.29
C SER A 112 7.26 11.33 7.53
N GLU A 113 7.21 11.32 6.20
CA GLU A 113 8.41 11.36 5.34
C GLU A 113 9.25 12.61 5.62
N MET A 114 8.61 13.79 5.67
CA MET A 114 9.29 15.05 5.94
C MET A 114 9.83 15.14 7.39
N SER A 115 9.17 14.50 8.35
CA SER A 115 9.65 14.41 9.74
C SER A 115 10.96 13.62 9.80
N ASN A 116 10.99 12.44 9.16
CA ASN A 116 12.18 11.60 9.13
C ASN A 116 13.34 12.30 8.41
N ALA A 117 13.06 13.03 7.33
CA ALA A 117 14.06 13.83 6.62
C ALA A 117 14.60 14.98 7.48
N CYS A 118 13.74 15.64 8.27
CA CYS A 118 14.14 16.65 9.24
C CYS A 118 15.08 16.07 10.30
N GLU A 119 14.70 14.95 10.92
CA GLU A 119 15.51 14.27 11.93
C GLU A 119 16.87 13.86 11.36
N THR A 120 16.88 13.25 10.17
CA THR A 120 18.12 12.88 9.48
C THR A 120 19.02 14.10 9.22
N ALA A 121 18.46 15.22 8.77
CA ALA A 121 19.23 16.44 8.51
C ALA A 121 19.80 17.07 9.79
N ILE A 122 19.09 16.93 10.91
CA ILE A 122 19.57 17.37 12.24
C ILE A 122 20.71 16.46 12.70
N GLU A 123 20.52 15.15 12.68
CA GLU A 123 21.50 14.18 13.19
C GLU A 123 22.78 14.13 12.35
N ASN A 124 22.67 14.40 11.04
CA ASN A 124 23.84 14.62 10.18
C ASN A 124 24.69 15.82 10.65
N GLY A 125 24.21 16.68 11.53
CA GLY A 125 24.99 17.72 12.19
C GLY A 125 25.67 18.70 11.24
N VAL A 126 26.88 19.15 11.58
CA VAL A 126 27.58 20.24 10.87
C VAL A 126 29.05 19.96 10.58
N GLU A 127 29.65 20.80 9.73
CA GLU A 127 31.09 20.82 9.49
C GLU A 127 31.70 22.08 10.12
N VAL A 128 32.67 21.91 11.02
CA VAL A 128 33.39 23.02 11.67
C VAL A 128 34.89 22.78 11.53
N ASN A 129 35.60 23.75 10.97
CA ASN A 129 37.07 23.70 10.77
C ASN A 129 37.54 22.43 10.02
N GLY A 130 36.77 21.99 9.02
CA GLY A 130 37.08 20.81 8.21
C GLY A 130 36.85 19.47 8.93
N LYS A 131 36.16 19.49 10.07
CA LYS A 131 35.76 18.29 10.82
C LYS A 131 34.25 18.19 10.89
N HIS A 132 33.74 16.97 10.86
CA HIS A 132 32.32 16.69 10.96
C HIS A 132 31.93 16.38 12.41
N TYR A 133 30.79 16.92 12.83
CA TYR A 133 30.19 16.65 14.13
C TYR A 133 28.75 16.23 13.87
N SER A 134 28.39 15.04 14.34
CA SER A 134 27.00 14.58 14.35
C SER A 134 26.24 15.19 15.53
N TYR A 135 24.91 15.25 15.41
CA TYR A 135 24.05 15.87 16.43
C TYR A 135 22.90 14.97 16.85
N THR A 136 23.24 13.72 17.15
CA THR A 136 22.29 12.76 17.72
C THR A 136 21.70 13.29 19.04
N VAL A 137 20.60 12.71 19.48
CA VAL A 137 19.97 13.08 20.77
C VAL A 137 20.97 13.06 21.94
N GLN A 138 21.92 12.12 21.93
CA GLN A 138 22.96 12.06 22.96
C GLN A 138 23.97 13.21 22.82
N ASP A 139 24.37 13.55 21.59
CA ASP A 139 25.33 14.62 21.31
C ASP A 139 24.80 16.00 21.69
N GLN A 140 23.48 16.21 21.58
CA GLN A 140 22.83 17.45 22.00
C GLN A 140 23.12 17.79 23.47
N SER A 141 22.96 16.82 24.37
CA SER A 141 23.26 16.99 25.80
C SER A 141 24.77 17.06 26.05
N ASN A 142 25.55 16.22 25.38
CA ASN A 142 27.01 16.19 25.53
C ASN A 142 27.65 17.52 25.14
N MET A 143 27.25 18.10 24.00
CA MET A 143 27.75 19.36 23.48
C MET A 143 27.37 20.54 24.39
N LEU A 144 26.12 20.58 24.85
CA LEU A 144 25.67 21.60 25.80
C LEU A 144 26.49 21.56 27.10
N ASN A 145 26.72 20.36 27.65
CA ASN A 145 27.54 20.19 28.85
C ASN A 145 29.00 20.59 28.63
N ALA A 146 29.60 20.21 27.50
CA ALA A 146 30.97 20.57 27.15
C ALA A 146 31.14 22.09 27.02
N MET A 147 30.21 22.77 26.35
CA MET A 147 30.22 24.22 26.20
C MET A 147 30.08 24.94 27.55
N ASN A 148 29.13 24.52 28.39
CA ASN A 148 28.94 25.10 29.71
C ASN A 148 30.13 24.85 30.64
N LEU A 149 30.71 23.65 30.62
CA LEU A 149 31.88 23.34 31.45
C LEU A 149 33.09 24.18 31.04
N ALA A 150 33.35 24.30 29.74
CA ALA A 150 34.42 25.16 29.23
C ALA A 150 34.19 26.63 29.63
N LYS A 151 32.94 27.09 29.59
CA LYS A 151 32.56 28.45 30.01
C LYS A 151 32.78 28.69 31.49
N GLU A 152 32.31 27.79 32.35
CA GLU A 152 32.32 27.96 33.80
C GLU A 152 33.72 27.82 34.40
N THR A 153 34.52 26.91 33.84
CA THR A 153 35.86 26.62 34.36
C THR A 153 36.95 27.44 33.70
N GLY A 154 36.71 27.95 32.48
CA GLY A 154 37.75 28.53 31.62
C GLY A 154 38.81 27.52 31.16
N MET A 155 38.56 26.22 31.35
CA MET A 155 39.47 25.14 30.98
C MET A 155 39.05 24.50 29.65
N GLU A 156 40.01 23.86 28.99
CA GLU A 156 39.71 23.02 27.84
C GLU A 156 38.92 21.77 28.27
N VAL A 157 37.99 21.35 27.43
CA VAL A 157 37.12 20.18 27.68
C VAL A 157 37.42 19.05 26.71
N PRO A 158 37.32 17.78 27.14
CA PRO A 158 37.44 16.64 26.24
C PRO A 158 36.23 16.55 25.31
N TYR A 159 36.47 16.47 24.00
CA TYR A 159 35.43 16.25 22.99
C TYR A 159 36.02 15.58 21.74
N HIS A 160 35.19 15.15 20.78
CA HIS A 160 35.66 14.56 19.52
C HIS A 160 34.76 14.95 18.34
N ALA A 161 35.35 14.92 17.15
CA ALA A 161 34.63 14.91 15.88
C ALA A 161 34.29 13.46 15.51
N ASP A 162 33.44 13.27 14.51
CA ASP A 162 33.07 11.94 14.04
C ASP A 162 34.29 11.20 13.49
N GLY A 163 34.49 9.96 13.95
CA GLY A 163 35.61 9.11 13.53
C GLY A 163 36.99 9.53 14.04
N GLU A 164 37.09 10.61 14.82
CA GLU A 164 38.34 11.13 15.36
C GLU A 164 38.58 10.71 16.82
N SER A 165 39.84 10.68 17.25
CA SER A 165 40.17 10.48 18.66
C SER A 165 39.78 11.70 19.52
N CYS A 166 39.48 11.47 20.79
CA CYS A 166 39.22 12.54 21.77
C CYS A 166 40.38 13.55 21.85
N GLY A 167 40.03 14.83 21.86
CA GLY A 167 40.97 15.95 21.99
C GLY A 167 40.48 16.97 23.02
N LEU A 168 41.31 17.96 23.30
CA LEU A 168 40.98 19.08 24.19
C LEU A 168 40.52 20.28 23.36
N TYR A 169 39.36 20.82 23.71
CA TYR A 169 38.72 21.94 23.02
C TYR A 169 38.58 23.12 23.98
N ASN A 170 39.09 24.28 23.60
CA ASN A 170 38.86 25.51 24.35
C ASN A 170 37.42 26.04 24.13
N TYR A 171 37.05 27.06 24.89
CA TYR A 171 35.70 27.65 24.84
C TYR A 171 35.31 28.15 23.44
N ASP A 172 36.22 28.82 22.73
CA ASP A 172 35.93 29.42 21.42
C ASP A 172 35.56 28.34 20.39
N VAL A 173 36.29 27.22 20.38
CA VAL A 173 36.01 26.13 19.43
C VAL A 173 34.72 25.40 19.83
N ILE A 174 34.56 25.01 21.10
CA ILE A 174 33.38 24.22 21.50
C ILE A 174 32.08 25.03 21.39
N SER A 175 32.12 26.34 21.70
CA SER A 175 30.96 27.22 21.53
C SER A 175 30.60 27.43 20.07
N THR A 176 31.60 27.50 19.17
CA THR A 176 31.38 27.59 17.72
C THR A 176 30.68 26.34 17.17
N ILE A 177 31.06 25.14 17.64
CA ILE A 177 30.38 23.90 17.25
C ILE A 177 28.95 23.89 17.80
N TYR A 178 28.78 24.14 19.10
CA TYR A 178 27.47 24.20 19.75
C TYR A 178 26.50 25.16 19.04
N ILE A 179 26.97 26.35 18.65
CA ILE A 179 26.17 27.35 17.97
C ILE A 179 25.71 26.86 16.60
N GLN A 180 26.62 26.29 15.81
CA GLN A 180 26.28 25.80 14.47
C GLN A 180 25.28 24.64 14.55
N GLU A 181 25.47 23.72 15.50
CA GLU A 181 24.52 22.63 15.73
C GLU A 181 23.15 23.12 16.20
N THR A 182 23.13 24.06 17.14
CA THR A 182 21.88 24.67 17.61
C THR A 182 21.15 25.38 16.46
N MET A 183 21.88 26.04 15.57
CA MET A 183 21.31 26.67 14.38
C MET A 183 20.85 25.66 13.34
N ASN A 184 21.57 24.54 13.15
CA ASN A 184 21.14 23.44 12.28
C ASN A 184 19.81 22.84 12.77
N LEU A 185 19.73 22.52 14.07
CA LEU A 185 18.52 22.05 14.74
C LEU A 185 17.36 23.02 14.53
N THR A 186 17.57 24.30 14.89
CA THR A 186 16.54 25.33 14.82
C THR A 186 16.05 25.54 13.40
N THR A 187 16.97 25.54 12.42
CA THR A 187 16.66 25.71 11.00
C THR A 187 15.75 24.59 10.51
N ASN A 188 16.15 23.34 10.74
CA ASN A 188 15.41 22.17 10.27
C ASN A 188 14.04 22.05 10.96
N GLN A 189 13.97 22.18 12.29
CA GLN A 189 12.71 22.11 13.02
C GLN A 189 11.74 23.22 12.59
N THR A 190 12.23 24.45 12.45
CA THR A 190 11.39 25.58 12.00
C THR A 190 10.88 25.34 10.58
N TYR A 191 11.76 24.93 9.67
CA TYR A 191 11.40 24.59 8.29
C TYR A 191 10.32 23.50 8.24
N PHE A 192 10.57 22.36 8.90
CA PHE A 192 9.63 21.24 8.91
C PHE A 192 8.27 21.64 9.48
N ASN A 193 8.24 22.40 10.57
CA ASN A 193 7.00 22.86 11.17
C ASN A 193 6.17 23.71 10.18
N GLN A 194 6.83 24.59 9.42
CA GLN A 194 6.13 25.39 8.40
C GLN A 194 5.70 24.55 7.19
N LEU A 195 6.54 23.62 6.73
CA LEU A 195 6.19 22.70 5.65
C LEU A 195 5.00 21.79 6.02
N LYS A 196 4.96 21.31 7.26
CA LYS A 196 3.85 20.51 7.80
C LYS A 196 2.55 21.31 7.77
N LEU A 197 2.57 22.57 8.21
CA LEU A 197 1.38 23.44 8.16
C LEU A 197 0.94 23.69 6.71
N TYR A 198 1.88 23.89 5.78
CA TYR A 198 1.57 23.98 4.36
C TYR A 198 0.86 22.73 3.84
N ILE A 199 1.39 21.53 4.09
CA ILE A 199 0.78 20.26 3.67
C ILE A 199 -0.63 20.11 4.24
N LEU A 200 -0.82 20.42 5.53
CA LEU A 200 -2.13 20.34 6.18
C LEU A 200 -3.15 21.33 5.61
N SER A 201 -2.70 22.49 5.13
CA SER A 201 -3.57 23.54 4.56
C SER A 201 -4.23 23.14 3.24
N ILE A 202 -3.70 22.14 2.52
CA ILE A 202 -4.22 21.71 1.21
C ILE A 202 -5.54 20.96 1.40
N SER A 203 -6.67 21.63 1.13
CA SER A 203 -8.01 21.03 1.27
C SER A 203 -8.59 20.46 -0.03
N ASP A 204 -7.97 20.77 -1.17
CA ASP A 204 -8.42 20.36 -2.49
C ASP A 204 -8.02 18.90 -2.75
N VAL A 205 -9.03 18.02 -2.88
CA VAL A 205 -8.84 16.57 -3.07
C VAL A 205 -8.14 16.24 -4.38
N ASP A 206 -8.25 17.11 -5.38
CA ASP A 206 -7.64 16.88 -6.69
C ASP A 206 -6.13 17.26 -6.69
N LYS A 207 -5.60 17.81 -5.58
CA LYS A 207 -4.17 18.13 -5.39
C LYS A 207 -3.37 17.07 -4.64
N THR A 208 -3.90 15.85 -4.56
CA THR A 208 -3.22 14.74 -3.88
C THR A 208 -1.84 14.45 -4.50
N ASP A 209 -1.71 14.55 -5.83
CA ASP A 209 -0.43 14.34 -6.53
C ASP A 209 0.59 15.45 -6.23
N ASP A 210 0.14 16.69 -6.10
CA ASP A 210 1.00 17.83 -5.73
C ASP A 210 1.62 17.61 -4.34
N ILE A 211 0.85 17.07 -3.38
CA ILE A 211 1.35 16.73 -2.05
C ILE A 211 2.43 15.64 -2.14
N ALA A 212 2.20 14.61 -2.95
CA ALA A 212 3.15 13.50 -3.11
C ALA A 212 4.49 13.98 -3.71
N ALA A 213 4.47 15.03 -4.54
CA ALA A 213 5.65 15.59 -5.19
C ALA A 213 6.53 16.47 -4.28
N ILE A 214 6.03 16.90 -3.12
CA ILE A 214 6.78 17.74 -2.16
C ILE A 214 8.04 17.00 -1.67
N LYS A 215 9.16 17.71 -1.68
CA LYS A 215 10.46 17.24 -1.20
C LYS A 215 10.97 18.07 -0.03
N TYR A 216 11.74 17.42 0.82
CA TYR A 216 12.42 18.11 1.90
C TYR A 216 13.48 19.07 1.33
N GLY A 217 13.48 20.32 1.79
CA GLY A 217 14.31 21.39 1.25
C GLY A 217 13.66 22.20 0.11
N ASP A 218 12.45 21.87 -0.34
CA ASP A 218 11.69 22.73 -1.25
C ASP A 218 11.47 24.12 -0.63
N LYS A 219 11.45 25.15 -1.48
CA LYS A 219 11.27 26.52 -0.99
C LYS A 219 9.87 26.70 -0.39
N LEU A 220 9.81 27.10 0.87
CA LEU A 220 8.59 27.62 1.48
C LEU A 220 8.13 28.87 0.72
N THR A 221 6.82 29.11 0.70
CA THR A 221 6.21 30.30 0.08
C THR A 221 5.12 30.88 0.96
N GLY A 222 4.69 32.11 0.69
CA GLY A 222 3.60 32.78 1.39
C GLY A 222 3.84 32.91 2.90
N GLU A 223 2.76 32.76 3.68
CA GLU A 223 2.80 32.91 5.14
C GLU A 223 3.77 31.96 5.84
N PHE A 224 3.98 30.76 5.28
CA PHE A 224 4.91 29.76 5.83
C PHE A 224 6.37 30.21 5.71
N LEU A 225 6.72 30.86 4.60
CA LEU A 225 8.04 31.45 4.41
C LEU A 225 8.24 32.66 5.33
N ASP A 226 7.23 33.52 5.42
CA ASP A 226 7.28 34.72 6.26
C ASP A 226 7.49 34.33 7.73
N LYS A 227 6.75 33.33 8.22
CA LYS A 227 6.88 32.86 9.59
C LYS A 227 8.21 32.17 9.86
N TYR A 228 8.70 31.37 8.91
CA TYR A 228 10.05 30.80 8.97
C TYR A 228 11.10 31.91 9.12
N ASN A 229 11.05 32.93 8.27
CA ASN A 229 12.02 34.03 8.30
C ASN A 229 11.97 34.85 9.59
N GLU A 230 10.78 35.12 10.12
CA GLU A 230 10.58 35.80 11.40
C GLU A 230 11.31 35.05 12.54
N ILE A 231 11.05 33.74 12.66
CA ILE A 231 11.65 32.90 13.70
C ILE A 231 13.17 32.85 13.52
N MET A 232 13.64 32.58 12.30
CA MET A 232 15.08 32.48 12.04
C MET A 232 15.84 33.78 12.29
N ASN A 233 15.22 34.94 12.03
CA ASN A 233 15.81 36.23 12.35
C ASN A 233 15.96 36.42 13.86
N GLN A 234 14.98 36.00 14.65
CA GLN A 234 15.07 36.05 16.11
C GLN A 234 16.11 35.06 16.64
N SER A 235 16.16 33.84 16.11
CA SER A 235 17.14 32.82 16.51
C SER A 235 18.58 33.26 16.27
N LYS A 236 18.86 33.92 15.14
CA LYS A 236 20.17 34.51 14.86
C LYS A 236 20.58 35.56 15.90
N LYS A 237 19.68 36.46 16.28
CA LYS A 237 19.94 37.47 17.33
C LYS A 237 20.23 36.84 18.69
N ILE A 238 19.55 35.75 19.04
CA ILE A 238 19.81 35.01 20.28
C ILE A 238 21.24 34.45 20.26
N VAL A 239 21.64 33.81 19.16
CA VAL A 239 22.98 33.25 18.99
C VAL A 239 24.07 34.34 19.04
N GLU A 240 23.89 35.45 18.33
CA GLU A 240 24.82 36.59 18.38
C GLU A 240 24.99 37.13 19.80
N LYS A 241 23.90 37.16 20.57
CA LYS A 241 23.94 37.59 21.98
C LYS A 241 24.69 36.60 22.88
N VAL A 242 24.56 35.30 22.62
CA VAL A 242 25.31 34.26 23.36
C VAL A 242 26.82 34.41 23.15
N VAL A 243 27.25 34.74 21.93
CA VAL A 243 28.67 34.99 21.60
C VAL A 243 29.19 36.26 22.28
N THR A 244 28.45 37.37 22.16
CA THR A 244 28.89 38.69 22.66
C THR A 244 28.88 38.84 24.17
N LEU A 245 28.08 38.07 24.91
CA LEU A 245 28.10 38.07 26.38
C LEU A 245 29.37 37.44 26.98
N ASN A 246 30.20 36.82 26.16
CA ASN A 246 31.35 36.02 26.59
C ASN A 246 32.69 36.51 25.99
N ALA A 247 32.70 37.70 25.39
CA ALA A 247 33.89 38.43 24.93
C ALA A 247 34.25 39.56 25.90
#